data_AF-H6L2K9-F1
#
_entry.id   AF-H6L2K9-F1
#
_cell.length_a   1.000
_cell.length_b   1.000
_cell.length_c   1.000
_cell.angle_alpha   90.00
_cell.angle_beta   90.00
_cell.angle_gamma   90.00
#
_symmetry.space_group_name_H-M   'P 1'
#
loop_
_entity.id
_entity.type
_entity.pdbx_description
1 polymer ?
#
loop_
_entity_poly.entity_id
_entity_poly.type
_entity_poly.pdbx_seq_one_letter_code
_entity_poly.pdbx_strand_id
1 'polypeptide(L)'
;MNTVVLLLSKQALPNLSFVKLLKAQNSPIQRYILIGSDFTEKNKFHLHLIEALGLKEGEYELWKIDAESYVQAKKDLAQQLAQAQHQAAQKFWLHLTGGTKMMAMAAQDSFKKHSKTTKSVQLGSYYMPFGGKVLHKIYPQAKSKKISLHYTLEEYFTSYGFDIQAEQAVCKADEMEAYWTLLKENNFDLKSAALNKYRLHKKENATLWEELIYHKVKTSLNLADDQIAISLKISSKYRNLKHLKDSTNDNELDVVFVLKDKLYIIECKSSKSTANRTIKKTAQEAIYKLTAIKDGLGLHATGVVAILAGDKLDGASLERIELQGKAMNNKFVEAQDLVSSTIKDCLEIK
;
A
#
# COMPACT_ATOMS: atom_id res chain seq x y z
N MET A 1 7.24 8.70 31.39
CA MET A 1 7.55 8.60 29.96
C MET A 1 6.45 7.84 29.22
N ASN A 2 6.09 8.21 28.00
CA ASN A 2 5.08 7.51 27.21
C ASN A 2 5.73 6.96 25.94
N THR A 3 5.83 5.64 25.86
CA THR A 3 6.70 4.94 24.93
C THR A 3 5.86 4.05 24.02
N VAL A 4 5.99 4.24 22.70
CA VAL A 4 5.38 3.35 21.72
C VAL A 4 6.37 2.23 21.38
N VAL A 5 5.92 0.99 21.45
CA VAL A 5 6.75 -0.18 21.14
C VAL A 5 6.19 -0.87 19.90
N LEU A 6 7.01 -0.95 18.85
CA LEU A 6 6.62 -1.45 17.53
C LEU A 6 7.48 -2.65 17.16
N LEU A 7 6.86 -3.80 16.87
CA LEU A 7 7.56 -4.95 16.32
C LEU A 7 7.72 -4.76 14.81
N LEU A 8 8.95 -4.88 14.28
CA LEU A 8 9.26 -4.69 12.87
C LEU A 8 8.98 -5.96 12.05
N SER A 9 8.52 -5.80 10.81
CA SER A 9 8.31 -6.89 9.85
C SER A 9 8.37 -6.34 8.41
N LYS A 10 8.16 -7.19 7.39
CA LYS A 10 7.98 -6.75 5.99
C LYS A 10 6.78 -5.79 5.82
N GLN A 11 5.78 -5.84 6.71
CA GLN A 11 4.61 -4.96 6.66
C GLN A 11 4.78 -3.77 7.62
N ALA A 12 4.98 -2.58 7.07
CA ALA A 12 5.15 -1.35 7.85
C ALA A 12 3.81 -0.67 8.20
N LEU A 13 2.81 -0.75 7.32
CA LEU A 13 1.53 -0.06 7.47
C LEU A 13 0.85 -0.27 8.82
N PRO A 14 0.79 -1.46 9.44
CA PRO A 14 0.12 -1.60 10.72
C PRO A 14 0.78 -0.75 11.83
N ASN A 15 2.12 -0.65 11.83
CA ASN A 15 2.84 0.17 12.80
C ASN A 15 2.58 1.66 12.55
N LEU A 16 2.63 2.09 11.28
CA LEU A 16 2.26 3.46 10.89
C LEU A 16 0.83 3.79 11.31
N SER A 17 -0.12 2.88 11.03
CA SER A 17 -1.54 2.98 11.40
C SER A 17 -1.70 3.21 12.89
N PHE A 18 -1.02 2.41 13.70
CA PHE A 18 -1.13 2.46 15.16
C PHE A 18 -0.61 3.80 15.71
N VAL A 19 0.53 4.27 15.24
CA VAL A 19 1.08 5.56 15.66
C VAL A 19 0.18 6.71 15.20
N LYS A 20 -0.33 6.67 13.96
CA LYS A 20 -1.26 7.69 13.43
C LYS A 20 -2.53 7.78 14.28
N LEU A 21 -3.07 6.66 14.75
CA LEU A 21 -4.21 6.63 15.66
C LEU A 21 -3.91 7.22 17.04
N LEU A 22 -2.73 6.95 17.59
CA LEU A 22 -2.31 7.54 18.87
C LEU A 22 -2.15 9.05 18.75
N LYS A 23 -1.50 9.53 17.66
CA LYS A 23 -1.35 10.96 17.36
C LYS A 23 -2.72 11.64 17.19
N ALA A 24 -3.63 11.05 16.42
CA ALA A 24 -4.99 11.57 16.24
C ALA A 24 -5.83 11.60 17.53
N GLN A 25 -5.46 10.82 18.54
CA GLN A 25 -6.07 10.82 19.88
C GLN A 25 -5.36 11.77 20.85
N ASN A 26 -4.44 12.62 20.37
CA ASN A 26 -3.60 13.49 21.17
C ASN A 26 -2.86 12.75 22.29
N SER A 27 -2.50 11.48 22.05
CA SER A 27 -1.71 10.72 23.00
C SER A 27 -0.29 11.31 23.04
N PRO A 28 0.22 11.73 24.22
CA PRO A 28 1.52 12.38 24.29
C PRO A 28 2.62 11.33 24.17
N ILE A 29 3.13 11.11 22.97
CA ILE A 29 4.24 10.18 22.68
C ILE A 29 5.57 10.91 22.91
N GLN A 30 6.47 10.28 23.66
CA GLN A 30 7.77 10.86 24.01
C GLN A 30 8.94 10.07 23.46
N ARG A 31 8.74 8.77 23.19
CA ARG A 31 9.78 7.90 22.66
C ARG A 31 9.19 6.71 21.90
N TYR A 32 9.97 6.16 20.99
CA TYR A 32 9.68 4.93 20.25
C TYR A 32 10.71 3.85 20.55
N ILE A 33 10.27 2.60 20.62
CA ILE A 33 11.14 1.42 20.64
C ILE A 33 10.77 0.58 19.42
N LEU A 34 11.71 0.39 18.51
CA LEU A 34 11.55 -0.43 17.32
C LEU A 34 12.26 -1.77 17.56
N ILE A 35 11.49 -2.84 17.70
CA ILE A 35 12.00 -4.18 18.00
C ILE A 35 12.07 -4.97 16.70
N GLY A 36 13.28 -5.28 16.27
CA GLY A 36 13.58 -6.05 15.07
C GLY A 36 14.36 -7.32 15.33
N SER A 37 14.73 -7.97 14.24
CA SER A 37 15.61 -9.14 14.15
C SER A 37 16.63 -8.95 13.03
N ASP A 38 17.55 -9.91 12.86
CA ASP A 38 18.50 -9.96 11.74
C ASP A 38 17.82 -9.75 10.39
N PHE A 39 16.67 -10.38 10.16
CA PHE A 39 15.91 -10.23 8.92
C PHE A 39 15.47 -8.79 8.68
N THR A 40 14.92 -8.12 9.70
CA THR A 40 14.44 -6.74 9.56
C THR A 40 15.58 -5.73 9.46
N GLU A 41 16.73 -6.03 10.08
CA GLU A 41 17.93 -5.20 10.03
C GLU A 41 18.59 -5.29 8.65
N LYS A 42 18.74 -6.51 8.11
CA LYS A 42 19.27 -6.77 6.77
C LYS A 42 18.47 -6.04 5.68
N ASN A 43 17.15 -6.01 5.83
CA ASN A 43 16.23 -5.35 4.89
C ASN A 43 15.91 -3.89 5.25
N LYS A 44 16.52 -3.32 6.29
CA LYS A 44 16.41 -1.90 6.67
C LYS A 44 14.98 -1.41 6.94
N PHE A 45 14.06 -2.29 7.34
CA PHE A 45 12.66 -1.92 7.61
C PHE A 45 12.49 -0.87 8.73
N HIS A 46 13.46 -0.77 9.65
CA HIS A 46 13.48 0.30 10.64
C HIS A 46 13.58 1.68 10.00
N LEU A 47 14.40 1.85 8.95
CA LEU A 47 14.58 3.13 8.27
C LEU A 47 13.29 3.58 7.58
N HIS A 48 12.59 2.66 6.94
CA HIS A 48 11.32 2.95 6.26
C HIS A 48 10.28 3.51 7.24
N LEU A 49 10.19 2.89 8.44
CA LEU A 49 9.23 3.31 9.45
C LEU A 49 9.65 4.60 10.17
N ILE A 50 10.95 4.79 10.42
CA ILE A 50 11.51 6.04 10.97
C ILE A 50 11.15 7.21 10.05
N GLU A 51 11.40 7.05 8.74
CA GLU A 51 11.14 8.08 7.75
C GLU A 51 9.65 8.36 7.60
N ALA A 52 8.81 7.32 7.42
CA ALA A 52 7.37 7.48 7.29
C ALA A 52 6.71 8.11 8.53
N LEU A 53 7.32 7.97 9.71
CA LEU A 53 6.85 8.59 10.95
C LEU A 53 7.46 9.97 11.22
N GLY A 54 8.46 10.39 10.42
CA GLY A 54 9.22 11.62 10.61
C GLY A 54 10.04 11.63 11.90
N LEU A 55 10.54 10.47 12.35
CA LEU A 55 11.28 10.37 13.61
C LEU A 55 12.70 10.91 13.46
N LYS A 56 13.16 11.66 14.47
CA LYS A 56 14.51 12.19 14.55
C LYS A 56 15.39 11.31 15.44
N GLU A 57 16.70 11.47 15.28
CA GLU A 57 17.67 10.85 16.18
C GLU A 57 17.39 11.26 17.63
N GLY A 58 17.47 10.30 18.55
CA GLY A 58 17.12 10.47 19.97
C GLY A 58 15.65 10.22 20.32
N GLU A 59 14.74 10.23 19.33
CA GLU A 59 13.31 9.92 19.56
C GLU A 59 13.02 8.42 19.60
N TYR A 60 13.95 7.59 19.12
CA TYR A 60 13.76 6.14 19.02
C TYR A 60 14.94 5.32 19.55
N GLU A 61 14.65 4.08 19.94
CA GLU A 61 15.63 3.02 20.23
C GLU A 61 15.43 1.85 19.26
N LEU A 62 16.53 1.22 18.83
CA LEU A 62 16.50 0.00 18.03
C LEU A 62 16.89 -1.19 18.91
N TRP A 63 15.96 -2.13 19.10
CA TRP A 63 16.21 -3.34 19.85
C TRP A 63 16.24 -4.54 18.92
N LYS A 64 17.27 -5.36 19.04
CA LYS A 64 17.41 -6.60 18.29
C LYS A 64 17.09 -7.78 19.19
N ILE A 65 16.24 -8.67 18.70
CA ILE A 65 15.86 -9.92 19.38
C ILE A 65 15.91 -11.08 18.40
N ASP A 66 15.99 -12.30 18.93
CA ASP A 66 15.81 -13.52 18.13
C ASP A 66 14.37 -13.63 17.59
N ALA A 67 14.21 -13.92 16.29
CA ALA A 67 12.90 -14.01 15.64
C ALA A 67 12.26 -15.40 15.72
N GLU A 68 13.05 -16.45 15.95
CA GLU A 68 12.64 -17.85 15.82
C GLU A 68 12.66 -18.58 17.17
N SER A 69 13.36 -18.04 18.18
CA SER A 69 13.47 -18.59 19.53
C SER A 69 12.77 -17.71 20.56
N TYR A 70 11.64 -18.20 21.09
CA TYR A 70 10.89 -17.51 22.15
C TYR A 70 11.74 -17.34 23.43
N VAL A 71 12.57 -18.33 23.76
CA VAL A 71 13.43 -18.29 24.97
C VAL A 71 14.50 -17.21 24.81
N GLN A 72 15.19 -17.19 23.66
CA GLN A 72 16.23 -16.20 23.42
C GLN A 72 15.64 -14.79 23.31
N ALA A 73 14.55 -14.61 22.57
CA ALA A 73 13.84 -13.34 22.48
C ALA A 73 13.46 -12.77 23.84
N LYS A 74 13.00 -13.61 24.78
CA LYS A 74 12.71 -13.18 26.16
C LYS A 74 13.94 -12.79 26.94
N LYS A 75 15.07 -13.48 26.74
CA LYS A 75 16.35 -13.11 27.36
C LYS A 75 16.82 -11.75 26.86
N ASP A 76 16.78 -11.53 25.55
CA ASP A 76 17.13 -10.26 24.91
C ASP A 76 16.26 -9.12 25.45
N LEU A 77 14.94 -9.31 25.48
CA LEU A 77 13.98 -8.32 26.01
C LEU A 77 14.19 -8.05 27.51
N ALA A 78 14.46 -9.07 28.31
CA ALA A 78 14.73 -8.90 29.74
C ALA A 78 15.98 -8.06 29.97
N GLN A 79 17.03 -8.27 29.17
CA GLN A 79 18.25 -7.45 29.23
C GLN A 79 17.96 -5.99 28.87
N GLN A 80 17.19 -5.73 27.82
CA GLN A 80 16.82 -4.37 27.43
C GLN A 80 15.96 -3.68 28.50
N LEU A 81 14.92 -4.37 29.00
CA LEU A 81 14.01 -3.82 30.00
C LEU A 81 14.68 -3.57 31.35
N ALA A 82 15.76 -4.28 31.69
CA ALA A 82 16.50 -4.09 32.93
C ALA A 82 17.27 -2.75 33.00
N GLN A 83 17.46 -2.04 31.88
CA GLN A 83 18.16 -0.75 31.88
C GLN A 83 17.42 0.31 32.69
N ALA A 84 18.16 1.19 33.37
CA ALA A 84 17.61 2.17 34.32
C ALA A 84 16.52 3.08 33.72
N GLN A 85 16.71 3.54 32.47
CA GLN A 85 15.71 4.35 31.76
C GLN A 85 14.37 3.63 31.60
N HIS A 86 14.37 2.29 31.57
CA HIS A 86 13.18 1.47 31.39
C HIS A 86 12.50 1.08 32.72
N GLN A 87 13.10 1.43 33.85
CA GLN A 87 12.55 1.24 35.20
C GLN A 87 11.81 2.48 35.75
N ALA A 88 11.99 3.64 35.11
CA ALA A 88 11.31 4.88 35.48
C ALA A 88 9.80 4.82 35.20
N ALA A 89 9.04 5.75 35.80
CA ALA A 89 7.59 5.81 35.60
C ALA A 89 7.24 6.01 34.13
N GLN A 90 6.57 5.02 33.53
CA GLN A 90 6.24 5.07 32.11
C GLN A 90 5.06 4.23 31.69
N LYS A 91 4.45 4.60 30.57
CA LYS A 91 3.39 3.84 29.91
C LYS A 91 3.89 3.33 28.57
N PHE A 92 3.84 2.01 28.40
CA PHE A 92 4.10 1.35 27.14
C PHE A 92 2.82 1.14 26.35
N TRP A 93 2.85 1.54 25.07
CA TRP A 93 1.87 1.16 24.06
C TRP A 93 2.52 0.12 23.13
N LEU A 94 2.32 -1.15 23.44
CA LEU A 94 2.90 -2.27 22.70
C LEU A 94 2.01 -2.68 21.54
N HIS A 95 2.53 -2.60 20.33
CA HIS A 95 1.84 -3.03 19.11
C HIS A 95 2.36 -4.39 18.63
N LEU A 96 1.49 -5.39 18.70
CA LEU A 96 1.81 -6.82 18.50
C LEU A 96 1.60 -7.30 17.06
N THR A 97 1.26 -6.41 16.13
CA THR A 97 0.88 -6.81 14.76
C THR A 97 2.08 -7.22 13.92
N GLY A 98 3.23 -6.54 14.10
CA GLY A 98 4.46 -6.87 13.41
C GLY A 98 5.28 -7.97 14.10
N GLY A 99 6.51 -8.17 13.64
CA GLY A 99 7.36 -9.28 14.07
C GLY A 99 6.85 -10.66 13.60
N THR A 100 7.59 -11.69 13.96
CA THR A 100 7.09 -13.07 13.88
C THR A 100 6.12 -13.33 15.04
N LYS A 101 5.36 -14.44 14.97
CA LYS A 101 4.50 -14.85 16.09
C LYS A 101 5.30 -15.04 17.39
N MET A 102 6.51 -15.59 17.28
CA MET A 102 7.41 -15.80 18.43
C MET A 102 7.83 -14.48 19.07
N MET A 103 8.19 -13.48 18.26
CA MET A 103 8.49 -12.13 18.74
C MET A 103 7.29 -11.50 19.45
N ALA A 104 6.10 -11.58 18.86
CA ALA A 104 4.88 -11.01 19.46
C ALA A 104 4.54 -11.65 20.81
N MET A 105 4.63 -12.97 20.92
CA MET A 105 4.44 -13.69 22.18
C MET A 105 5.50 -13.31 23.23
N ALA A 106 6.78 -13.31 22.84
CA ALA A 106 7.89 -12.96 23.74
C ALA A 106 7.77 -11.51 24.24
N ALA A 107 7.41 -10.56 23.36
CA ALA A 107 7.18 -9.17 23.71
C ALA A 107 5.99 -9.03 24.68
N GLN A 108 4.85 -9.63 24.36
CA GLN A 108 3.67 -9.58 25.22
C GLN A 108 3.99 -10.08 26.64
N ASP A 109 4.67 -11.23 26.76
CA ASP A 109 5.00 -11.80 28.06
C ASP A 109 6.03 -10.98 28.83
N SER A 110 7.06 -10.49 28.15
CA SER A 110 8.14 -9.70 28.76
C SER A 110 7.64 -8.36 29.28
N PHE A 111 6.91 -7.61 28.45
CA PHE A 111 6.34 -6.32 28.86
C PHE A 111 5.24 -6.49 29.92
N LYS A 112 4.42 -7.55 29.83
CA LYS A 112 3.40 -7.83 30.86
C LYS A 112 4.07 -8.15 32.19
N LYS A 113 5.11 -8.99 32.21
CA LYS A 113 5.90 -9.28 33.41
C LYS A 113 6.49 -7.99 33.99
N HIS A 114 7.13 -7.16 33.16
CA HIS A 114 7.72 -5.89 33.57
C HIS A 114 6.71 -4.93 34.20
N SER A 115 5.53 -4.77 33.57
CA SER A 115 4.46 -3.93 34.12
C SER A 115 3.89 -4.43 35.46
N LYS A 116 4.02 -5.72 35.75
CA LYS A 116 3.59 -6.30 37.02
C LYS A 116 4.65 -6.17 38.12
N THR A 117 5.92 -6.26 37.75
CA THR A 117 7.04 -6.20 38.70
C THR A 117 7.46 -4.78 39.03
N THR A 118 7.22 -3.82 38.13
CA THR A 118 7.62 -2.43 38.29
C THR A 118 6.38 -1.55 38.43
N LYS A 119 6.00 -1.19 39.67
CA LYS A 119 4.73 -0.49 40.00
C LYS A 119 4.50 0.83 39.23
N SER A 120 5.57 1.50 38.82
CA SER A 120 5.55 2.75 38.09
C SER A 120 5.33 2.58 36.57
N VAL A 121 5.25 1.33 36.09
CA VAL A 121 5.12 0.98 34.67
C VAL A 121 3.69 0.53 34.36
N GLN A 122 3.10 1.13 33.33
CA GLN A 122 1.81 0.72 32.77
C GLN A 122 2.00 0.10 31.38
N LEU A 123 1.16 -0.86 31.02
CA LEU A 123 1.16 -1.49 29.69
C LEU A 123 -0.24 -1.46 29.07
N GLY A 124 -0.32 -1.01 27.82
CA GLY A 124 -1.42 -1.32 26.92
C GLY A 124 -0.89 -2.10 25.72
N SER A 125 -1.45 -3.27 25.46
CA SER A 125 -1.08 -4.10 24.30
C SER A 125 -2.18 -4.06 23.26
N TYR A 126 -1.79 -3.91 21.99
CA TYR A 126 -2.69 -3.70 20.87
C TYR A 126 -2.35 -4.59 19.69
N TYR A 127 -3.36 -5.00 18.95
CA TYR A 127 -3.25 -5.77 17.73
C TYR A 127 -4.22 -5.21 16.68
N MET A 128 -3.75 -5.14 15.44
CA MET A 128 -4.51 -4.64 14.31
C MET A 128 -4.51 -5.74 13.23
N PRO A 129 -5.63 -6.47 13.05
CA PRO A 129 -5.76 -7.45 11.99
C PRO A 129 -5.52 -6.82 10.63
N PHE A 130 -5.12 -7.68 9.68
CA PHE A 130 -4.98 -7.30 8.28
C PHE A 130 -6.26 -6.64 7.75
N GLY A 131 -6.09 -5.56 6.98
CA GLY A 131 -7.19 -4.74 6.46
C GLY A 131 -7.66 -3.63 7.42
N GLY A 132 -7.03 -3.46 8.58
CA GLY A 132 -6.95 -2.17 9.27
C GLY A 132 -8.27 -1.55 9.72
N LYS A 133 -9.37 -2.31 9.82
CA LYS A 133 -10.70 -1.76 10.18
C LYS A 133 -10.95 -1.68 11.67
N VAL A 134 -10.20 -2.44 12.47
CA VAL A 134 -10.41 -2.57 13.91
C VAL A 134 -9.07 -2.58 14.63
N LEU A 135 -8.96 -1.79 15.68
CA LEU A 135 -7.88 -1.88 16.66
C LEU A 135 -8.39 -2.67 17.87
N HIS A 136 -7.71 -3.76 18.20
CA HIS A 136 -7.98 -4.54 19.40
C HIS A 136 -6.96 -4.17 20.47
N LYS A 137 -7.42 -3.61 21.58
CA LYS A 137 -6.66 -3.60 22.83
C LYS A 137 -6.81 -4.97 23.46
N ILE A 138 -5.71 -5.68 23.66
CA ILE A 138 -5.68 -7.04 24.23
C ILE A 138 -5.42 -6.98 25.75
N TYR A 139 -4.68 -5.98 26.22
CA TYR A 139 -4.28 -5.83 27.62
C TYR A 139 -4.34 -4.35 28.05
N PRO A 140 -4.70 -4.03 29.32
CA PRO A 140 -5.10 -4.95 30.41
C PRO A 140 -6.53 -5.46 30.31
N GLN A 141 -7.38 -4.77 29.56
CA GLN A 141 -8.77 -5.16 29.32
C GLN A 141 -9.01 -5.22 27.82
N ALA A 142 -9.65 -6.30 27.38
CA ALA A 142 -9.97 -6.53 25.98
C ALA A 142 -11.03 -5.50 25.52
N LYS A 143 -10.70 -4.72 24.49
CA LYS A 143 -11.63 -3.79 23.86
C LYS A 143 -11.31 -3.65 22.38
N SER A 144 -12.34 -3.60 21.56
CA SER A 144 -12.22 -3.39 20.12
C SER A 144 -12.76 -2.01 19.75
N LYS A 145 -12.08 -1.30 18.87
CA LYS A 145 -12.52 -0.01 18.33
C LYS A 145 -12.42 -0.03 16.82
N LYS A 146 -13.52 0.30 16.13
CA LYS A 146 -13.48 0.54 14.69
C LYS A 146 -12.62 1.77 14.42
N ILE A 147 -11.80 1.68 13.40
CA ILE A 147 -10.89 2.75 12.99
C ILE A 147 -11.12 3.08 11.53
N SER A 148 -10.96 4.36 11.21
CA SER A 148 -10.92 4.87 9.85
C SER A 148 -9.67 5.72 9.75
N LEU A 149 -8.78 5.34 8.84
CA LEU A 149 -7.55 6.05 8.56
C LEU A 149 -7.52 6.37 7.08
N HIS A 150 -7.10 7.59 6.79
CA HIS A 150 -6.75 8.02 5.45
C HIS A 150 -5.24 7.99 5.34
N TYR A 151 -4.74 7.57 4.18
CA TYR A 151 -3.32 7.59 3.86
C TYR A 151 -3.13 8.42 2.62
N THR A 152 -1.99 9.12 2.58
CA THR A 152 -1.47 9.68 1.34
C THR A 152 -0.63 8.63 0.61
N LEU A 153 -0.39 8.84 -0.69
CA LEU A 153 0.54 8.02 -1.45
C LEU A 153 1.95 8.11 -0.86
N GLU A 154 2.38 9.31 -0.47
CA GLU A 154 3.69 9.53 0.16
C GLU A 154 3.84 8.68 1.43
N GLU A 155 2.88 8.74 2.35
CA GLU A 155 2.89 7.92 3.57
C GLU A 155 2.99 6.42 3.25
N TYR A 156 2.22 5.94 2.26
CA TYR A 156 2.23 4.55 1.86
C TYR A 156 3.60 4.14 1.32
N PHE A 157 4.09 4.81 0.27
CA PHE A 157 5.32 4.43 -0.43
C PHE A 157 6.56 4.62 0.43
N THR A 158 6.65 5.70 1.22
CA THR A 158 7.74 5.90 2.17
C THR A 158 7.77 4.78 3.22
N SER A 159 6.62 4.30 3.69
CA SER A 159 6.58 3.17 4.63
C SER A 159 7.13 1.85 4.06
N TYR A 160 7.20 1.73 2.73
CA TYR A 160 7.80 0.60 2.02
C TYR A 160 9.19 0.90 1.45
N GLY A 161 9.76 2.09 1.71
CA GLY A 161 11.12 2.46 1.33
C GLY A 161 11.25 3.02 -0.10
N PHE A 162 10.18 3.60 -0.63
CA PHE A 162 10.14 4.20 -1.96
C PHE A 162 10.00 5.72 -1.89
N ASP A 163 10.76 6.39 -2.75
CA ASP A 163 10.49 7.75 -3.19
C ASP A 163 9.49 7.72 -4.34
N ILE A 164 8.66 8.77 -4.41
CA ILE A 164 7.66 8.92 -5.47
C ILE A 164 7.77 10.28 -6.13
N GLN A 165 7.54 10.30 -7.44
CA GLN A 165 7.37 11.52 -8.22
C GLN A 165 6.16 11.34 -9.13
N ALA A 166 5.10 12.09 -8.84
CA ALA A 166 3.88 12.08 -9.64
C ALA A 166 3.94 13.12 -10.75
N GLU A 167 3.33 12.81 -11.89
CA GLU A 167 2.97 13.82 -12.87
C GLU A 167 1.59 14.41 -12.55
N GLN A 168 1.32 15.60 -13.10
CA GLN A 168 0.00 16.20 -12.99
C GLN A 168 -0.86 15.76 -14.17
N ALA A 169 -2.12 15.42 -13.89
CA ALA A 169 -3.12 15.24 -14.93
C ALA A 169 -3.20 16.52 -15.76
N VAL A 170 -3.02 16.40 -17.07
CA VAL A 170 -2.98 17.56 -17.99
C VAL A 170 -4.37 17.87 -18.50
N CYS A 171 -5.18 16.82 -18.72
CA CYS A 171 -6.54 16.98 -19.20
C CYS A 171 -7.47 17.31 -18.03
N LYS A 172 -8.46 18.16 -18.27
CA LYS A 172 -9.52 18.42 -17.28
C LYS A 172 -10.59 17.34 -17.31
N ALA A 173 -11.36 17.23 -16.23
CA ALA A 173 -12.40 16.20 -16.10
C ALA A 173 -13.50 16.30 -17.18
N ASP A 174 -13.91 17.52 -17.54
CA ASP A 174 -14.88 17.79 -18.61
C ASP A 174 -14.35 17.38 -20.00
N GLU A 175 -13.06 17.61 -20.26
CA GLU A 175 -12.40 17.14 -21.49
C GLU A 175 -12.34 15.61 -21.56
N MET A 176 -12.12 14.95 -20.42
CA MET A 176 -12.12 13.48 -20.37
C MET A 176 -13.51 12.89 -20.52
N GLU A 177 -14.57 13.55 -20.04
CA GLU A 177 -15.93 13.11 -20.33
C GLU A 177 -16.36 13.34 -21.79
N ALA A 178 -15.85 14.39 -22.44
CA ALA A 178 -16.00 14.56 -23.88
C ALA A 178 -15.28 13.43 -24.65
N TYR A 179 -14.05 13.10 -24.26
CA TYR A 179 -13.30 11.97 -24.83
C TYR A 179 -14.03 10.63 -24.62
N TRP A 180 -14.58 10.40 -23.43
CA TRP A 180 -15.38 9.21 -23.12
C TRP A 180 -16.63 9.09 -23.99
N THR A 181 -17.31 10.21 -24.22
CA THR A 181 -18.47 10.27 -25.12
C THR A 181 -18.06 9.89 -26.53
N LEU A 182 -16.96 10.45 -27.02
CA LEU A 182 -16.42 10.15 -28.34
C LEU A 182 -16.00 8.68 -28.49
N LEU A 183 -15.42 8.07 -27.46
CA LEU A 183 -15.10 6.64 -27.44
C LEU A 183 -16.35 5.79 -27.63
N LYS A 184 -17.42 6.06 -26.89
CA LYS A 184 -18.68 5.31 -26.98
C LYS A 184 -19.33 5.46 -28.37
N GLU A 185 -19.40 6.68 -28.89
CA GLU A 185 -20.00 6.96 -30.22
C GLU A 185 -19.27 6.25 -31.37
N ASN A 186 -17.98 5.96 -31.19
CA ASN A 186 -17.15 5.26 -32.17
C ASN A 186 -16.89 3.80 -31.80
N ASN A 187 -17.70 3.20 -30.91
CA ASN A 187 -17.58 1.81 -30.46
C ASN A 187 -16.14 1.45 -30.02
N PHE A 188 -15.44 2.37 -29.36
CA PHE A 188 -14.06 2.21 -28.89
C PHE A 188 -13.02 1.95 -30.01
N ASP A 189 -13.37 2.14 -31.29
CA ASP A 189 -12.43 1.99 -32.40
C ASP A 189 -11.44 3.16 -32.46
N LEU A 190 -10.25 2.92 -31.90
CA LEU A 190 -9.14 3.85 -31.88
C LEU A 190 -8.58 4.21 -33.27
N LYS A 191 -9.04 3.57 -34.35
CA LYS A 191 -8.71 3.95 -35.74
C LYS A 191 -9.68 4.98 -36.32
N SER A 192 -10.82 5.25 -35.68
CA SER A 192 -11.79 6.22 -36.19
C SER A 192 -11.15 7.61 -36.40
N ALA A 193 -11.59 8.30 -37.46
CA ALA A 193 -11.06 9.60 -37.82
C ALA A 193 -11.29 10.64 -36.71
N ALA A 194 -12.42 10.57 -36.02
CA ALA A 194 -12.78 11.49 -34.95
C ALA A 194 -11.85 11.33 -33.72
N LEU A 195 -11.60 10.10 -33.26
CA LEU A 195 -10.67 9.84 -32.16
C LEU A 195 -9.23 10.20 -32.55
N ASN A 196 -8.81 9.91 -33.78
CA ASN A 196 -7.49 10.32 -34.28
C ASN A 196 -7.32 11.84 -34.32
N LYS A 197 -8.36 12.59 -34.70
CA LYS A 197 -8.33 14.06 -34.68
C LYS A 197 -8.25 14.58 -33.24
N TYR A 198 -9.07 14.05 -32.34
CA TYR A 198 -9.03 14.42 -30.91
C TYR A 198 -7.63 14.23 -30.33
N ARG A 199 -6.98 13.09 -30.63
CA ARG A 199 -5.60 12.76 -30.25
C ARG A 199 -4.59 13.81 -30.72
N LEU A 200 -4.62 14.20 -31.99
CA LEU A 200 -3.67 15.18 -32.56
C LEU A 200 -3.72 16.55 -31.85
N HIS A 201 -4.85 16.91 -31.25
CA HIS A 201 -5.02 18.17 -30.53
C HIS A 201 -4.65 18.11 -29.05
N LYS A 202 -4.45 16.91 -28.48
CA LYS A 202 -4.29 16.72 -27.02
C LYS A 202 -3.05 15.90 -26.66
N LYS A 203 -3.13 14.58 -26.78
CA LYS A 203 -2.10 13.58 -26.41
C LYS A 203 -2.36 12.25 -27.12
N GLU A 204 -1.44 11.30 -27.03
CA GLU A 204 -1.63 9.94 -27.53
C GLU A 204 -2.76 9.17 -26.81
N ASN A 205 -3.36 8.17 -27.48
CA ASN A 205 -4.51 7.42 -26.96
C ASN A 205 -4.20 6.63 -25.68
N ALA A 206 -2.98 6.11 -25.54
CA ALA A 206 -2.57 5.41 -24.32
C ALA A 206 -2.63 6.35 -23.11
N THR A 207 -2.06 7.55 -23.24
CA THR A 207 -2.09 8.56 -22.18
C THR A 207 -3.48 9.14 -21.95
N LEU A 208 -4.31 9.32 -22.99
CA LEU A 208 -5.69 9.76 -22.82
C LEU A 208 -6.54 8.72 -22.06
N TRP A 209 -6.24 7.43 -22.24
CA TRP A 209 -6.89 6.35 -21.48
C TRP A 209 -6.50 6.41 -20.00
N GLU A 210 -5.23 6.65 -19.69
CA GLU A 210 -4.73 6.84 -18.32
C GLU A 210 -5.39 8.05 -17.64
N GLU A 211 -5.43 9.20 -18.31
CA GLU A 211 -6.07 10.43 -17.82
C GLU A 211 -7.57 10.19 -17.56
N LEU A 212 -8.26 9.51 -18.48
CA LEU A 212 -9.67 9.17 -18.31
C LEU A 212 -9.89 8.29 -17.07
N ILE A 213 -9.09 7.23 -16.91
CA ILE A 213 -9.17 6.34 -15.75
C ILE A 213 -8.87 7.12 -14.47
N TYR A 214 -7.82 7.95 -14.44
CA TYR A 214 -7.49 8.82 -13.30
C TYR A 214 -8.70 9.66 -12.87
N HIS A 215 -9.33 10.38 -13.81
CA HIS A 215 -10.47 11.25 -13.50
C HIS A 215 -11.71 10.48 -13.06
N LYS A 216 -12.00 9.33 -13.69
CA LYS A 216 -13.11 8.45 -13.28
C LYS A 216 -12.90 7.92 -11.87
N VAL A 217 -11.71 7.44 -11.54
CA VAL A 217 -11.36 6.93 -10.20
C VAL A 217 -11.45 8.05 -9.16
N LYS A 218 -10.78 9.18 -9.41
CA LYS A 218 -10.74 10.32 -8.49
C LYS A 218 -12.13 10.81 -8.12
N THR A 219 -12.98 11.01 -9.13
CA THR A 219 -14.33 11.54 -8.96
C THR A 219 -15.26 10.51 -8.31
N SER A 220 -15.25 9.26 -8.77
CA SER A 220 -16.17 8.23 -8.27
C SER A 220 -15.87 7.80 -6.84
N LEU A 221 -14.60 7.89 -6.42
CA LEU A 221 -14.16 7.52 -5.07
C LEU A 221 -13.97 8.74 -4.14
N ASN A 222 -14.17 9.96 -4.65
CA ASN A 222 -13.95 11.22 -3.93
C ASN A 222 -12.57 11.27 -3.25
N LEU A 223 -11.52 10.98 -4.03
CA LEU A 223 -10.13 10.95 -3.54
C LEU A 223 -9.54 12.36 -3.52
N ALA A 224 -8.80 12.67 -2.46
CA ALA A 224 -7.97 13.87 -2.40
C ALA A 224 -6.71 13.73 -3.29
N ASP A 225 -6.12 14.87 -3.65
CA ASP A 225 -4.97 14.95 -4.57
C ASP A 225 -3.73 14.18 -4.08
N ASP A 226 -3.57 14.06 -2.77
CA ASP A 226 -2.47 13.31 -2.14
C ASP A 226 -2.74 11.80 -2.06
N GLN A 227 -3.92 11.33 -2.49
CA GLN A 227 -4.32 9.93 -2.46
C GLN A 227 -4.33 9.27 -3.84
N ILE A 228 -4.21 10.03 -4.93
CA ILE A 228 -4.21 9.51 -6.30
C ILE A 228 -3.17 10.24 -7.15
N ALA A 229 -2.44 9.47 -7.96
CA ALA A 229 -1.47 9.98 -8.91
C ALA A 229 -1.64 9.31 -10.27
N ILE A 230 -1.18 10.01 -11.30
CA ILE A 230 -1.02 9.52 -12.67
C ILE A 230 0.47 9.53 -13.02
N SER A 231 0.92 8.58 -13.84
CA SER A 231 2.32 8.42 -14.25
C SER A 231 3.29 8.51 -13.06
N LEU A 232 2.99 7.75 -12.00
CA LEU A 232 3.74 7.79 -10.75
C LEU A 232 5.06 7.04 -10.93
N LYS A 233 6.17 7.77 -10.90
CA LYS A 233 7.52 7.20 -10.88
C LYS A 233 7.87 6.80 -9.46
N ILE A 234 8.37 5.58 -9.29
CA ILE A 234 8.84 5.08 -8.00
C ILE A 234 10.32 4.72 -8.08
N SER A 235 11.07 5.11 -7.04
CA SER A 235 12.48 4.77 -6.91
C SER A 235 12.78 4.21 -5.52
N SER A 236 13.61 3.18 -5.45
CA SER A 236 13.97 2.52 -4.19
C SER A 236 15.06 3.32 -3.48
N LYS A 237 14.81 3.77 -2.24
CA LYS A 237 15.81 4.49 -1.44
C LYS A 237 16.98 3.61 -1.00
N TYR A 238 16.74 2.31 -0.84
CA TYR A 238 17.70 1.39 -0.25
C TYR A 238 18.15 0.32 -1.26
N ARG A 239 19.47 0.23 -1.51
CA ARG A 239 20.10 -0.66 -2.52
C ARG A 239 19.84 -2.16 -2.33
N ASN A 240 19.25 -2.57 -1.20
CA ASN A 240 19.01 -3.97 -0.84
C ASN A 240 17.59 -4.47 -1.15
N LEU A 241 16.69 -3.63 -1.68
CA LEU A 241 15.41 -4.07 -2.25
C LEU A 241 15.67 -4.77 -3.60
N LYS A 242 16.32 -5.93 -3.52
CA LYS A 242 16.85 -6.71 -4.65
C LYS A 242 15.77 -7.28 -5.59
N HIS A 243 14.49 -7.13 -5.26
CA HIS A 243 13.38 -7.60 -6.12
C HIS A 243 13.11 -6.66 -7.31
N LEU A 244 13.67 -5.45 -7.29
CA LEU A 244 13.67 -4.51 -8.43
C LEU A 244 15.06 -4.40 -9.07
N LYS A 245 15.93 -5.40 -8.89
CA LYS A 245 17.21 -5.46 -9.59
C LYS A 245 16.99 -5.72 -11.07
N ASP A 246 16.97 -4.66 -11.87
CA ASP A 246 17.95 -4.53 -12.97
C ASP A 246 18.05 -3.16 -13.67
N SER A 247 17.61 -2.07 -13.07
CA SER A 247 17.79 -0.75 -13.69
C SER A 247 17.63 0.31 -12.59
N THR A 248 18.31 1.44 -12.51
CA THR A 248 18.34 2.57 -13.47
C THR A 248 17.01 2.94 -14.12
N ASN A 249 15.93 2.15 -14.01
CA ASN A 249 14.63 2.51 -14.55
C ASN A 249 13.71 2.78 -13.37
N ASP A 250 13.32 4.03 -13.27
CA ASP A 250 12.11 4.44 -12.60
C ASP A 250 10.96 3.56 -13.11
N ASN A 251 10.33 2.80 -12.21
CA ASN A 251 9.10 2.12 -12.58
C ASN A 251 8.00 3.19 -12.61
N GLU A 252 7.43 3.39 -13.79
CA GLU A 252 6.25 4.23 -13.95
C GLU A 252 4.99 3.38 -13.76
N LEU A 253 4.09 3.89 -12.92
CA LEU A 253 2.79 3.31 -12.62
C LEU A 253 1.71 4.25 -13.15
N ASP A 254 0.89 3.75 -14.08
CA ASP A 254 0.00 4.61 -14.87
C ASP A 254 -1.04 5.35 -14.02
N VAL A 255 -1.86 4.65 -13.23
CA VAL A 255 -2.76 5.28 -12.24
C VAL A 255 -2.65 4.56 -10.91
N VAL A 256 -2.32 5.30 -9.87
CA VAL A 256 -2.11 4.75 -8.52
C VAL A 256 -2.95 5.51 -7.53
N PHE A 257 -3.64 4.80 -6.64
CA PHE A 257 -4.30 5.44 -5.53
C PHE A 257 -4.27 4.60 -4.27
N VAL A 258 -4.40 5.27 -3.13
CA VAL A 258 -4.61 4.64 -1.84
C VAL A 258 -6.02 4.94 -1.37
N LEU A 259 -6.75 3.88 -1.02
CA LEU A 259 -8.10 4.00 -0.47
C LEU A 259 -8.17 3.21 0.83
N LYS A 260 -8.44 3.92 1.93
CA LYS A 260 -8.27 3.39 3.29
C LYS A 260 -6.81 2.90 3.40
N ASP A 261 -6.57 1.69 3.87
CA ASP A 261 -5.23 1.10 4.06
C ASP A 261 -4.73 0.26 2.86
N LYS A 262 -5.34 0.41 1.68
CA LYS A 262 -5.03 -0.42 0.50
C LYS A 262 -4.53 0.42 -0.67
N LEU A 263 -3.44 -0.04 -1.27
CA LEU A 263 -2.92 0.49 -2.52
C LEU A 263 -3.60 -0.18 -3.71
N TYR A 264 -3.96 0.61 -4.70
CA TYR A 264 -4.48 0.18 -5.98
C TYR A 264 -3.56 0.72 -7.08
N ILE A 265 -3.19 -0.16 -7.99
CA ILE A 265 -2.35 0.17 -9.14
C ILE A 265 -3.11 -0.28 -10.38
N ILE A 266 -3.44 0.67 -11.25
CA ILE A 266 -4.11 0.40 -12.52
C ILE A 266 -3.07 0.58 -13.63
N GLU A 267 -2.74 -0.51 -14.30
CA GLU A 267 -1.97 -0.52 -15.55
C GLU A 267 -2.96 -0.36 -16.72
N CYS A 268 -2.80 0.70 -17.48
CA CYS A 268 -3.64 1.07 -18.60
C CYS A 268 -3.01 0.61 -19.90
N LYS A 269 -3.80 -0.05 -20.78
CA LYS A 269 -3.34 -0.45 -22.11
C LYS A 269 -4.37 -0.05 -23.16
N SER A 270 -3.91 0.55 -24.25
CA SER A 270 -4.73 0.84 -25.42
C SER A 270 -4.28 -0.01 -26.61
N SER A 271 -5.22 -0.65 -27.31
CA SER A 271 -4.96 -1.43 -28.53
C SER A 271 -5.78 -0.93 -29.70
N LYS A 272 -5.11 -0.56 -30.79
CA LYS A 272 -5.77 -0.32 -32.09
C LYS A 272 -6.16 -1.61 -32.81
N SER A 273 -5.68 -2.76 -32.33
CA SER A 273 -6.04 -4.06 -32.88
C SER A 273 -7.35 -4.53 -32.27
N THR A 274 -8.26 -5.00 -33.12
CA THR A 274 -9.47 -5.73 -32.74
C THR A 274 -9.23 -7.24 -32.67
N ALA A 275 -8.03 -7.71 -33.04
CA ALA A 275 -7.72 -9.12 -33.02
C ALA A 275 -7.61 -9.63 -31.58
N ASN A 276 -8.51 -10.57 -31.21
CA ASN A 276 -8.58 -11.17 -29.88
C ASN A 276 -7.21 -11.68 -29.37
N ARG A 277 -6.42 -12.32 -30.24
CA ARG A 277 -5.06 -12.80 -29.90
C ARG A 277 -4.13 -11.68 -29.42
N THR A 278 -4.21 -10.50 -30.05
CA THR A 278 -3.35 -9.35 -29.70
C THR A 278 -3.78 -8.76 -28.36
N ILE A 279 -5.07 -8.50 -28.18
CA ILE A 279 -5.62 -7.93 -26.94
C ILE A 279 -5.30 -8.85 -25.76
N LYS A 280 -5.51 -10.16 -25.93
CA LYS A 280 -5.20 -11.18 -24.92
C LYS A 280 -3.73 -11.15 -24.54
N LYS A 281 -2.81 -11.14 -25.52
CA LYS A 281 -1.37 -11.09 -25.25
C LYS A 281 -1.00 -9.84 -24.45
N THR A 282 -1.52 -8.68 -24.83
CA THR A 282 -1.31 -7.42 -24.11
C THR A 282 -1.81 -7.49 -22.66
N ALA A 283 -2.99 -8.08 -22.43
CA ALA A 283 -3.52 -8.29 -21.08
C ALA A 283 -2.61 -9.18 -20.23
N GLN A 284 -2.13 -10.30 -20.80
CA GLN A 284 -1.24 -11.22 -20.07
C GLN A 284 0.08 -10.57 -19.68
N GLU A 285 0.72 -9.85 -20.61
CA GLU A 285 1.97 -9.13 -20.36
C GLU A 285 1.79 -8.08 -19.26
N ALA A 286 0.69 -7.32 -19.29
CA ALA A 286 0.36 -6.35 -18.26
C ALA A 286 0.14 -7.02 -16.88
N ILE A 287 -0.55 -8.15 -16.82
CA ILE A 287 -0.73 -8.92 -15.58
C ILE A 287 0.61 -9.37 -14.99
N TYR A 288 1.51 -9.90 -15.81
CA TYR A 288 2.83 -10.33 -15.35
C TYR A 288 3.68 -9.15 -14.84
N LYS A 289 3.76 -8.05 -15.60
CA LYS A 289 4.45 -6.82 -15.20
C LYS A 289 3.93 -6.31 -13.86
N LEU A 290 2.62 -6.16 -13.74
CA LEU A 290 1.97 -5.63 -12.55
C LEU A 290 2.18 -6.53 -11.33
N THR A 291 2.18 -7.84 -11.51
CA THR A 291 2.47 -8.79 -10.42
C THR A 291 3.87 -8.63 -9.86
N ALA A 292 4.87 -8.48 -10.73
CA ALA A 292 6.26 -8.29 -10.32
C ALA A 292 6.45 -6.99 -9.53
N ILE A 293 5.82 -5.89 -9.98
CA ILE A 293 5.88 -4.59 -9.31
C ILE A 293 5.25 -4.64 -7.92
N LYS A 294 4.09 -5.28 -7.77
CA LYS A 294 3.34 -5.33 -6.50
C LYS A 294 4.05 -6.05 -5.37
N ASP A 295 4.92 -7.04 -5.65
CA ASP A 295 5.57 -7.84 -4.59
C ASP A 295 6.43 -6.99 -3.63
N GLY A 296 6.92 -5.85 -4.10
CA GLY A 296 7.65 -4.85 -3.31
C GLY A 296 6.77 -3.90 -2.49
N LEU A 297 5.48 -3.78 -2.80
CA LEU A 297 4.59 -2.72 -2.31
C LEU A 297 3.64 -3.18 -1.19
N GLY A 298 4.00 -4.26 -0.50
CA GLY A 298 3.24 -4.82 0.61
C GLY A 298 2.17 -5.84 0.20
N LEU A 299 1.57 -6.49 1.19
CA LEU A 299 0.59 -7.58 0.97
C LEU A 299 -0.77 -7.09 0.43
N HIS A 300 -0.99 -5.78 0.32
CA HIS A 300 -2.31 -5.18 0.08
C HIS A 300 -2.43 -4.43 -1.24
N ALA A 301 -1.38 -4.45 -2.07
CA ALA A 301 -1.46 -3.87 -3.40
C ALA A 301 -2.42 -4.69 -4.28
N THR A 302 -3.50 -4.04 -4.72
CA THR A 302 -4.43 -4.59 -5.72
C THR A 302 -4.01 -4.08 -7.07
N GLY A 303 -3.69 -5.00 -7.98
CA GLY A 303 -3.40 -4.65 -9.36
C GLY A 303 -4.66 -4.71 -10.20
N VAL A 304 -4.79 -3.81 -11.17
CA VAL A 304 -5.87 -3.79 -12.14
C VAL A 304 -5.25 -3.56 -13.51
N VAL A 305 -5.63 -4.37 -14.49
CA VAL A 305 -5.29 -4.11 -15.89
C VAL A 305 -6.53 -3.57 -16.56
N ALA A 306 -6.47 -2.31 -17.01
CA ALA A 306 -7.56 -1.62 -17.69
C ALA A 306 -7.24 -1.51 -19.18
N ILE A 307 -8.00 -2.21 -20.03
CA ILE A 307 -7.76 -2.24 -21.48
C ILE A 307 -8.82 -1.45 -22.24
N LEU A 308 -8.34 -0.58 -23.13
CA LEU A 308 -9.11 0.07 -24.18
C LEU A 308 -8.82 -0.59 -25.52
N ALA A 309 -9.80 -1.31 -26.06
CA ALA A 309 -9.77 -1.90 -27.40
C ALA A 309 -11.16 -1.79 -28.05
N GLY A 310 -11.23 -1.83 -29.38
CA GLY A 310 -12.50 -1.73 -30.11
C GLY A 310 -13.48 -2.87 -29.80
N ASP A 311 -12.95 -4.09 -29.72
CA ASP A 311 -13.72 -5.30 -29.39
C ASP A 311 -13.33 -5.84 -28.02
N LYS A 312 -14.31 -6.46 -27.34
CA LYS A 312 -14.07 -7.26 -26.14
C LYS A 312 -13.32 -8.55 -26.47
N LEU A 313 -12.60 -9.08 -25.48
CA LEU A 313 -12.12 -10.45 -25.52
C LEU A 313 -13.29 -11.42 -25.69
N ASP A 314 -13.08 -12.48 -26.47
CA ASP A 314 -14.04 -13.59 -26.51
C ASP A 314 -14.16 -14.26 -25.13
N GLY A 315 -15.31 -14.89 -24.85
CA GLY A 315 -15.61 -15.41 -23.52
C GLY A 315 -14.54 -16.37 -22.97
N ALA A 316 -13.98 -17.24 -23.82
CA ALA A 316 -12.92 -18.17 -23.41
C ALA A 316 -11.59 -17.47 -23.10
N SER A 317 -11.27 -16.39 -23.81
CA SER A 317 -10.07 -15.60 -23.55
C SER A 317 -10.24 -14.73 -22.32
N LEU A 318 -11.40 -14.09 -22.16
CA LEU A 318 -11.75 -13.31 -20.97
C LEU A 318 -11.65 -14.17 -19.70
N GLU A 319 -12.31 -15.32 -19.67
CA GLU A 319 -12.26 -16.25 -18.53
C GLU A 319 -10.82 -16.64 -18.16
N ARG A 320 -9.98 -16.90 -19.18
CA ARG A 320 -8.57 -17.24 -18.95
C ARG A 320 -7.78 -16.07 -18.37
N ILE A 321 -8.02 -14.85 -18.85
CA ILE A 321 -7.37 -13.63 -18.34
C ILE A 321 -7.81 -13.35 -16.91
N GLU A 322 -9.11 -13.45 -16.60
CA GLU A 322 -9.65 -13.26 -15.26
C GLU A 322 -9.13 -14.31 -14.28
N LEU A 323 -9.08 -15.58 -14.68
CA LEU A 323 -8.54 -16.66 -13.85
C LEU A 323 -7.05 -16.45 -13.58
N GLN A 324 -6.28 -16.05 -14.59
CA GLN A 324 -4.87 -15.70 -14.43
C GLN A 324 -4.69 -14.48 -13.52
N GLY A 325 -5.48 -13.43 -13.72
CA GLY A 325 -5.47 -12.22 -12.90
C GLY A 325 -5.76 -12.57 -11.44
N LYS A 326 -6.85 -13.31 -11.17
CA LYS A 326 -7.25 -13.74 -9.84
C LYS A 326 -6.17 -14.56 -9.14
N ALA A 327 -5.50 -15.47 -9.84
CA ALA A 327 -4.39 -16.24 -9.29
C ALA A 327 -3.20 -15.36 -8.84
N MET A 328 -3.05 -14.17 -9.43
CA MET A 328 -1.99 -13.19 -9.13
C MET A 328 -2.50 -11.96 -8.35
N ASN A 329 -3.72 -12.03 -7.81
CA ASN A 329 -4.40 -10.93 -7.12
C ASN A 329 -4.49 -9.64 -7.97
N ASN A 330 -4.73 -9.80 -9.27
CA ASN A 330 -5.00 -8.73 -10.22
C ASN A 330 -6.43 -8.84 -10.74
N LYS A 331 -6.99 -7.68 -11.08
CA LYS A 331 -8.28 -7.55 -11.74
C LYS A 331 -8.08 -7.19 -13.20
N PHE A 332 -9.08 -7.46 -14.01
CA PHE A 332 -9.10 -7.12 -15.41
C PHE A 332 -10.39 -6.35 -15.70
N VAL A 333 -10.27 -5.26 -16.44
CA VAL A 333 -11.40 -4.39 -16.80
C VAL A 333 -11.23 -3.99 -18.26
N GLU A 334 -12.28 -4.19 -19.06
CA GLU A 334 -12.36 -3.67 -20.42
C GLU A 334 -13.10 -2.33 -20.43
N ALA A 335 -12.75 -1.44 -21.37
CA ALA A 335 -13.41 -0.13 -21.46
C ALA A 335 -14.93 -0.25 -21.54
N GLN A 336 -15.44 -1.24 -22.27
CA GLN A 336 -16.86 -1.53 -22.42
C GLN A 336 -17.56 -1.87 -21.08
N ASP A 337 -16.84 -2.38 -20.07
CA ASP A 337 -17.43 -2.66 -18.73
C ASP A 337 -17.80 -1.37 -17.99
N LEU A 338 -17.07 -0.28 -18.27
CA LEU A 338 -17.32 1.05 -17.69
C LEU A 338 -18.54 1.76 -18.28
N VAL A 339 -19.19 1.16 -19.29
CA VAL A 339 -20.45 1.66 -19.85
C VAL A 339 -21.63 1.23 -18.98
N SER A 340 -21.61 -0.02 -18.50
CA SER A 340 -22.72 -0.62 -17.74
C SER A 340 -22.54 -0.55 -16.23
N SER A 341 -21.33 -0.25 -15.75
CA SER A 341 -20.97 -0.26 -14.34
C SER A 341 -20.13 0.94 -13.95
N THR A 342 -20.16 1.33 -12.67
CA THR A 342 -19.24 2.38 -12.20
C THR A 342 -17.82 1.83 -12.09
N ILE A 343 -16.81 2.71 -12.18
CA ILE A 343 -15.41 2.30 -11.97
C ILE A 343 -15.23 1.64 -10.59
N LYS A 344 -15.98 2.07 -9.57
CA LYS A 344 -15.93 1.47 -8.23
C LYS A 344 -16.37 0.00 -8.25
N ASP A 345 -17.41 -0.32 -9.02
CA ASP A 345 -17.94 -1.67 -9.17
C ASP A 345 -16.97 -2.56 -9.96
N CYS A 346 -16.41 -2.06 -11.07
CA CYS A 346 -15.40 -2.78 -11.86
C CYS A 346 -14.12 -3.06 -11.05
N LEU A 347 -13.75 -2.15 -10.15
CA LEU A 347 -12.62 -2.34 -9.24
C LEU A 347 -12.99 -3.18 -8.01
N GLU A 348 -14.23 -3.64 -7.88
CA GLU A 348 -14.85 -4.36 -6.75
C GLU A 348 -14.50 -3.74 -5.37
N ILE A 349 -14.58 -2.41 -5.28
CA ILE A 349 -14.25 -1.69 -4.06
C ILE A 349 -15.45 -1.72 -3.10
N LYS A 350 -15.27 -2.41 -1.96
CA LYS A 350 -16.27 -2.57 -0.89
C LYS A 350 -16.35 -1.40 0.10
#